data_AF-A0A958M8U5-F1
#
_entry.id   AF-A0A958M8U5-F1
#
_cell.length_a   1.000
_cell.length_b   1.000
_cell.length_c   1.000
_cell.angle_alpha   90.00
_cell.angle_beta   90.00
_cell.angle_gamma   90.00
#
_symmetry.space_group_name_H-M   'P 1'
#
loop_
_entity.id
_entity.type
_entity.pdbx_description
1 polymer ?
#
loop_
_entity_poly.entity_id
_entity_poly.type
_entity_poly.pdbx_seq_one_letter_code
_entity_poly.pdbx_strand_id
1 'polypeptide(L)' 'MKLSARNIMKSYKGRQVVKGISLEVNRGEIVGLLGPNGAGKTT' A
#
# COMPACT_ATOMS: atom_id res chain seq x y z
N MET A 1 17.62 -9.72 2.46
CA MET A 1 17.18 -8.59 1.61
C MET A 1 15.70 -8.38 1.83
N LYS A 2 15.25 -7.14 1.91
CA LYS A 2 13.91 -6.76 2.37
C LYS A 2 13.38 -5.64 1.48
N LEU A 3 12.10 -5.71 1.12
CA LEU A 3 11.39 -4.62 0.47
C LEU A 3 10.71 -3.78 1.56
N SER A 4 10.81 -2.45 1.49
CA SER A 4 10.15 -1.55 2.45
C SER A 4 9.50 -0.38 1.74
N ALA A 5 8.35 0.03 2.25
CA ALA A 5 7.67 1.26 1.89
C ALA A 5 7.24 1.95 3.18
N ARG A 6 7.45 3.27 3.28
CA ARG A 6 7.17 4.03 4.49
C ARG A 6 6.31 5.25 4.16
N ASN A 7 5.26 5.43 4.95
CA ASN A 7 4.33 6.56 4.88
C ASN A 7 3.85 6.87 3.44
N ILE A 8 3.55 5.83 2.67
CA ILE A 8 3.03 5.98 1.32
C ILE A 8 1.65 6.63 1.40
N MET A 9 1.50 7.70 0.63
CA MET A 9 0.27 8.48 0.52
C MET A 9 -0.01 8.73 -0.96
N LYS A 10 -1.29 8.73 -1.33
CA LYS A 10 -1.72 9.02 -2.69
C LYS A 10 -3.08 9.70 -2.68
N SER A 11 -3.20 10.69 -3.56
CA SER A 11 -4.44 11.42 -3.82
C SER A 11 -4.70 11.52 -5.32
N TYR A 12 -5.98 11.44 -5.69
CA TYR A 12 -6.46 11.75 -7.03
C TYR A 12 -7.57 12.78 -6.95
N LYS A 13 -7.48 13.85 -7.74
CA LYS A 13 -8.50 14.92 -7.80
C LYS A 13 -8.93 15.42 -6.41
N GLY A 14 -7.95 15.62 -5.52
CA GLY A 14 -8.19 16.06 -4.14
C GLY A 14 -8.68 14.99 -3.17
N ARG A 15 -9.08 13.80 -3.63
CA ARG A 15 -9.46 12.68 -2.77
C ARG A 15 -8.26 11.84 -2.39
N GLN A 16 -8.02 11.69 -1.09
CA GLN A 16 -6.98 10.80 -0.57
C GLN A 16 -7.43 9.34 -0.68
N VAL A 17 -6.69 8.57 -1.46
CA VAL A 17 -6.95 7.14 -1.79
C VAL A 17 -6.03 6.21 -1.01
N VAL A 18 -4.84 6.70 -0.63
CA VAL A 18 -3.91 6.00 0.27
C VAL A 18 -3.51 6.95 1.40
N LYS A 19 -3.71 6.54 2.65
CA LYS A 19 -3.64 7.40 3.85
C LYS A 19 -2.45 7.10 4.77
N GLY A 20 -1.24 7.04 4.24
CA GLY A 20 -0.03 6.90 5.05
C GLY A 20 0.20 5.46 5.51
N ILE A 21 0.42 4.56 4.55
CA ILE A 21 0.73 3.15 4.84
C ILE A 21 2.24 2.92 4.85
N SER A 22 2.68 2.12 5.81
CA SER A 22 4.05 1.60 5.89
C SER A 22 3.96 0.08 5.89
N LEU A 23 4.80 -0.57 5.08
CA LEU A 23 4.85 -2.02 4.98
C LEU A 23 6.27 -2.49 4.68
N GLU A 24 6.52 -3.73 5.06
CA GLU A 24 7.80 -4.38 4.91
C GLU A 24 7.56 -5.83 4.49
N VAL A 25 8.29 -6.31 3.49
CA VAL A 25 8.19 -7.68 2.98
C VAL A 25 9.56 -8.32 2.95
N ASN A 26 9.69 -9.48 3.58
CA ASN A 26 10.94 -10.21 3.67
C ASN A 26 11.13 -11.12 2.45
N ARG A 27 12.38 -11.49 2.16
CA ARG A 27 12.69 -12.47 1.11
C ARG A 27 11.99 -13.80 1.44
N GLY A 28 11.22 -14.32 0.49
CA GLY A 28 10.49 -15.59 0.61
C GLY A 28 9.09 -15.45 1.21
N GLU A 29 8.69 -14.24 1.61
CA GLU A 29 7.36 -13.96 2.14
C GLU A 29 6.35 -13.73 1.00
N ILE A 30 5.15 -14.30 1.13
CA ILE A 30 4.02 -14.07 0.21
C ILE A 30 2.99 -13.23 0.95
N VAL A 31 2.69 -12.04 0.42
CA VAL A 31 1.75 -11.09 1.01
C VAL A 31 0.58 -10.85 0.08
N GLY A 32 -0.64 -11.00 0.58
CA GLY A 32 -1.87 -10.64 -0.12
C GLY A 32 -2.37 -9.26 0.31
N LEU A 33 -2.57 -8.36 -0.64
CA LEU A 33 -3.21 -7.06 -0.39
C LEU A 33 -4.71 -7.16 -0.73
N LEU A 34 -5.55 -7.27 0.30
CA LEU A 34 -6.99 -7.53 0.19
C LEU A 34 -7.82 -6.31 0.61
N GLY A 35 -9.10 -6.31 0.23
CA GLY A 35 -10.07 -5.27 0.60
C GLY A 35 -11.04 -4.91 -0.53
N PRO A 36 -12.09 -4.11 -0.26
CA PRO A 36 -13.10 -3.71 -1.24
C PRO A 36 -12.54 -2.97 -2.46
N ASN A 37 -13.31 -2.88 -3.54
CA ASN A 37 -12.96 -2.05 -4.70
C ASN A 37 -12.87 -0.57 -4.29
N GLY A 38 -11.82 0.12 -4.76
CA GLY A 38 -11.54 1.50 -4.38
C GLY A 38 -10.79 1.69 -3.05
N ALA A 39 -10.40 0.61 -2.35
CA ALA A 39 -9.63 0.69 -1.10
C ALA A 39 -8.15 1.11 -1.26
N GLY A 40 -7.68 1.35 -2.49
CA GLY A 40 -6.30 1.78 -2.74
C GLY A 40 -5.29 0.64 -2.96
N LYS A 41 -5.74 -0.58 -3.28
CA LYS A 41 -4.87 -1.76 -3.42
C LYS A 41 -3.96 -1.72 -4.67
N THR A 42 -4.43 -1.10 -5.74
CA THR A 42 -3.71 -0.98 -7.03
C THR A 42 -3.17 0.45 -7.26
N THR A 43 -3.60 1.38 -6.41
CA THR A 43 -3.44 2.83 -6.57
C THR A 43 -2.20 3.37 -5.86
#